data_AF-A0A0C3AJX8-F1
#
_entry.id   AF-A0A0C3AJX8-F1
#
_cell.length_a   1.000
_cell.length_b   1.000
_cell.length_c   1.000
_cell.angle_alpha   90.00
_cell.angle_beta   90.00
_cell.angle_gamma   90.00
#
_symmetry.space_group_name_H-M   'P 1'
#
loop_
_entity.id
_entity.type
_entity.pdbx_description
1 polymer ?
#
loop_
_entity_poly.entity_id
_entity_poly.type
_entity_poly.pdbx_seq_one_letter_code
_entity_poly.pdbx_strand_id
1 'polypeptide(L)'
;MHQQLVAHLDLKPDNLVIADAQTGPRILIIDFGTSVRVISRDDLITGYRGTAGWVAPEVGWRETPDQSFSPISADLWACGKLLQWLCSHLQDSYSPEFTRLATDLMDSEPQNRPVLTLPLQLQSVSRGVKRKLETLDDERNQRLRPFS
;
A
#
# COMPACT_ATOMS: atom_id res chain seq x y z
N MET A 1 7.24 -4.38 -8.52
CA MET A 1 7.33 -2.93 -8.78
C MET A 1 8.69 -2.36 -8.37
N HIS A 2 9.05 -2.30 -7.07
CA HIS A 2 10.35 -1.75 -6.63
C HIS A 2 11.60 -2.47 -7.18
N GLN A 3 11.52 -3.77 -7.49
CA GLN A 3 12.59 -4.49 -8.21
C GLN A 3 12.87 -3.93 -9.62
N GLN A 4 11.89 -3.25 -10.22
CA GLN A 4 12.01 -2.57 -11.51
C GLN A 4 12.24 -1.07 -11.35
N LEU A 5 12.55 -0.61 -10.13
CA LEU A 5 12.79 0.80 -9.78
C LEU A 5 11.60 1.71 -10.11
N VAL A 6 10.38 1.19 -9.98
CA VAL A 6 9.14 1.97 -10.10
C VAL A 6 8.56 2.14 -8.71
N ALA A 7 8.20 3.37 -8.34
CA ALA A 7 7.43 3.71 -7.14
C ALA A 7 6.02 4.16 -7.55
N HIS A 8 5.00 3.76 -6.79
CA HIS A 8 3.60 4.05 -7.09
C HIS A 8 3.17 5.43 -6.61
N LEU A 9 3.54 5.77 -5.36
CA LEU A 9 3.29 7.03 -4.67
C LEU A 9 1.82 7.34 -4.36
N ASP A 10 0.94 6.36 -4.49
CA ASP A 10 -0.48 6.49 -4.11
C ASP A 10 -1.08 5.13 -3.71
N LEU A 11 -0.32 4.35 -2.94
CA LEU A 11 -0.81 3.07 -2.42
C LEU A 11 -1.85 3.32 -1.33
N LYS A 12 -3.09 2.89 -1.60
CA LYS A 12 -4.25 3.01 -0.72
C LYS A 12 -5.29 1.94 -1.09
N PRO A 13 -6.29 1.65 -0.22
CA PRO A 13 -7.26 0.58 -0.45
C PRO A 13 -8.00 0.74 -1.78
N ASP A 14 -8.33 1.98 -2.16
CA ASP A 14 -9.01 2.31 -3.42
C ASP A 14 -8.22 1.88 -4.67
N ASN A 15 -6.88 1.84 -4.56
CA ASN A 15 -5.96 1.48 -5.63
C ASN A 15 -5.54 0.00 -5.57
N LEU A 16 -6.22 -0.81 -4.75
CA LEU A 16 -6.10 -2.27 -4.72
C LEU A 16 -7.38 -2.90 -5.25
N VAL A 17 -7.24 -3.80 -6.23
CA VAL A 17 -8.37 -4.55 -6.80
C VAL A 17 -8.14 -6.04 -6.62
N ILE A 18 -9.21 -6.77 -6.31
CA ILE A 18 -9.17 -8.23 -6.22
C ILE A 18 -9.56 -8.80 -7.58
N ALA A 19 -8.61 -9.47 -8.23
CA ALA A 19 -8.89 -10.30 -9.39
C ALA A 19 -9.15 -11.75 -8.94
N ASP A 20 -9.95 -12.48 -9.70
CA ASP A 20 -10.19 -13.92 -9.51
C ASP A 20 -10.69 -14.31 -8.11
N ALA A 21 -11.62 -13.52 -7.56
CA ALA A 21 -12.17 -13.71 -6.22
C ALA A 21 -12.63 -15.17 -5.96
N GLN A 22 -13.20 -15.81 -6.98
CA GLN A 22 -13.82 -17.14 -6.88
C GLN A 22 -12.81 -18.30 -6.92
N THR A 23 -11.67 -18.15 -7.61
CA THR A 23 -10.75 -19.26 -7.90
C THR A 23 -9.39 -19.12 -7.23
N GLY A 24 -9.10 -17.96 -6.63
CA GLY A 24 -7.82 -17.68 -5.99
C GLY A 24 -7.55 -16.18 -6.05
N PRO A 25 -8.05 -15.39 -5.09
CA PRO A 25 -8.00 -13.95 -5.17
C PRO A 25 -6.56 -13.46 -5.27
N ARG A 26 -6.31 -12.64 -6.28
CA ARG A 26 -5.05 -11.93 -6.49
C ARG A 26 -5.29 -10.46 -6.25
N ILE A 27 -4.43 -9.84 -5.43
CA ILE A 27 -4.46 -8.38 -5.26
C ILE A 27 -3.66 -7.77 -6.41
N LEU A 28 -4.31 -6.90 -7.17
CA LEU A 28 -3.71 -6.09 -8.21
C LEU A 28 -3.58 -4.65 -7.71
N ILE A 29 -2.44 -4.04 -7.97
CA ILE A 29 -2.22 -2.60 -7.78
C ILE A 29 -2.62 -1.91 -9.07
N ILE A 30 -3.45 -0.86 -8.97
CA ILE A 30 -3.96 -0.08 -10.09
C ILE A 30 -3.66 1.41 -9.91
N ASP A 31 -3.89 2.19 -10.97
CA ASP A 31 -3.72 3.65 -11.01
C ASP A 31 -2.28 4.15 -10.82
N PHE A 32 -1.47 3.98 -11.87
CA PHE A 32 -0.08 4.43 -11.91
C PHE A 32 0.07 5.93 -12.26
N GLY A 33 -1.00 6.74 -12.16
CA GLY A 33 -0.97 8.15 -12.56
C GLY A 33 0.03 9.01 -11.78
N THR A 34 0.36 8.62 -10.55
CA THR A 34 1.36 9.29 -9.69
C THR A 34 2.74 8.64 -9.73
N SER A 35 2.87 7.51 -10.43
CA SER A 35 4.05 6.66 -10.37
C SER A 35 5.27 7.30 -11.02
N VAL A 36 6.44 6.97 -10.50
CA VAL A 36 7.73 7.42 -11.03
C VAL A 36 8.68 6.24 -11.19
N ARG A 37 9.54 6.32 -12.20
CA ARG A 37 10.67 5.40 -12.34
C ARG A 37 11.95 6.12 -11.93
N VAL A 38 12.68 5.53 -11.01
CA VAL A 38 13.97 6.01 -10.52
C VAL A 38 15.12 5.22 -11.16
N ILE A 39 16.33 5.76 -11.09
CA ILE A 39 17.58 5.13 -11.55
C ILE A 39 18.16 4.26 -10.44
N SER A 40 18.01 4.68 -9.18
CA SER A 40 18.44 3.95 -8.00
C SER A 40 17.42 4.02 -6.88
N ARG A 41 17.57 3.18 -5.85
CA ARG A 41 16.71 3.21 -4.65
C ARG A 41 16.97 4.43 -3.76
N ASP A 42 18.13 5.04 -3.92
CA ASP A 42 18.59 6.20 -3.14
C ASP A 42 18.20 7.51 -3.83
N ASP A 43 17.60 7.45 -5.03
CA ASP A 43 17.13 8.62 -5.75
C ASP A 43 16.05 9.35 -4.95
N LEU A 44 16.18 10.68 -4.93
CA LEU A 44 15.20 11.57 -4.32
C LEU A 44 14.42 12.31 -5.40
N ILE A 45 13.15 12.59 -5.13
CA ILE A 45 12.32 13.50 -5.92
C ILE A 45 11.79 14.60 -5.04
N THR A 46 11.48 15.75 -5.64
CA THR A 46 10.89 16.91 -4.97
C THR A 46 9.42 17.05 -5.33
N GLY A 47 8.62 17.61 -4.42
CA GLY A 47 7.21 17.91 -4.65
C GLY A 47 6.26 16.93 -3.95
N TYR A 48 5.11 17.43 -3.49
CA TYR A 48 4.10 16.61 -2.85
C TYR A 48 3.49 15.57 -3.80
N ARG A 49 3.38 14.30 -3.36
CA ARG A 49 2.71 13.22 -4.10
C ARG A 49 1.90 12.32 -3.16
N GLY A 50 0.80 11.79 -3.68
CA GLY A 50 -0.08 10.84 -3.00
C GLY A 50 -1.33 11.44 -2.35
N THR A 51 -2.09 10.56 -1.71
CA THR A 51 -3.36 10.89 -1.03
C THR A 51 -3.15 11.13 0.47
N ALA A 52 -3.70 12.23 0.99
CA ALA A 52 -3.64 12.57 2.42
C ALA A 52 -4.11 11.39 3.30
N GLY A 53 -3.38 11.14 4.40
CA GLY A 53 -3.59 9.99 5.28
C GLY A 53 -2.79 8.73 4.91
N TRP A 54 -2.27 8.65 3.68
CA TRP A 54 -1.39 7.56 3.20
C TRP A 54 0.05 7.99 2.97
N VAL A 55 0.25 9.30 2.83
CA VAL A 55 1.56 9.93 2.56
C VAL A 55 2.52 9.75 3.75
N ALA A 56 3.78 9.47 3.42
CA ALA A 56 4.87 9.33 4.37
C ALA A 56 5.30 10.70 4.93
N PRO A 57 5.75 10.79 6.19
CA PRO A 57 6.05 12.06 6.83
C PRO A 57 7.13 12.87 6.09
N GLU A 58 8.10 12.20 5.47
CA GLU A 58 9.20 12.84 4.74
C GLU A 58 8.78 13.48 3.40
N VAL A 59 7.59 13.16 2.89
CA VAL A 59 7.02 13.82 1.69
C VAL A 59 6.55 15.24 2.04
N GLY A 60 6.23 15.47 3.32
CA GLY A 60 5.76 16.75 3.82
C GLY A 60 4.33 17.08 3.39
N TRP A 61 4.09 18.38 3.23
CA TRP A 61 2.75 18.94 3.00
C TRP A 61 2.62 19.52 1.60
N ARG A 62 1.40 19.59 1.09
CA ARG A 62 1.13 20.11 -0.26
C ARG A 62 1.50 21.59 -0.39
N GLU A 63 1.40 22.32 0.71
CA GLU A 63 1.74 23.73 0.86
C GLU A 63 3.25 23.98 0.92
N THR A 64 4.06 22.94 1.14
CA THR A 64 5.52 23.00 1.25
C THR A 64 6.19 21.97 0.32
N PRO A 65 6.06 22.12 -1.00
CA PRO A 65 6.48 21.10 -1.96
C PRO A 65 8.01 20.97 -2.13
N ASP A 66 8.80 21.84 -1.51
CA ASP A 66 10.26 21.88 -1.70
C ASP A 66 11.01 20.75 -0.98
N GLN A 67 10.30 19.82 -0.32
CA GLN A 67 10.91 18.66 0.33
C GLN A 67 11.25 17.58 -0.69
N SER A 68 12.46 17.03 -0.54
CA SER A 68 12.95 15.91 -1.32
C SER A 68 12.87 14.62 -0.50
N PHE A 69 12.38 13.54 -1.11
CA PHE A 69 12.18 12.25 -0.45
C PHE A 69 12.46 11.08 -1.39
N SER A 70 12.73 9.89 -0.82
CA SER A 70 12.87 8.64 -1.58
C SER A 70 11.48 8.12 -1.98
N PRO A 71 11.18 7.98 -3.28
CA PRO A 71 9.90 7.46 -3.74
C PRO A 71 9.63 6.03 -3.25
N ILE A 72 10.68 5.21 -3.19
CA ILE A 72 10.61 3.81 -2.77
C ILE A 72 10.29 3.73 -1.28
N SER A 73 10.95 4.54 -0.44
CA SER A 73 10.66 4.55 1.00
C SER A 73 9.26 5.09 1.30
N ALA A 74 8.78 6.09 0.54
CA ALA A 74 7.42 6.60 0.69
C ALA A 74 6.36 5.52 0.38
N ASP A 75 6.58 4.67 -0.63
CA ASP A 75 5.72 3.51 -0.89
C ASP A 75 5.76 2.47 0.24
N LEU A 76 6.92 2.25 0.87
CA LEU A 76 7.02 1.32 2.00
C LEU A 76 6.16 1.79 3.18
N TRP A 77 6.17 3.09 3.48
CA TRP A 77 5.27 3.68 4.48
C TRP A 77 3.81 3.46 4.13
N ALA A 78 3.41 3.79 2.90
CA ALA A 78 2.04 3.60 2.45
C ALA A 78 1.62 2.12 2.49
N CYS A 79 2.55 1.20 2.23
CA CYS A 79 2.35 -0.24 2.40
C CYS A 79 2.13 -0.62 3.87
N GLY A 80 2.92 -0.06 4.80
CA GLY A 80 2.70 -0.24 6.24
C GLY A 80 1.34 0.27 6.70
N LYS A 81 0.92 1.45 6.22
CA LYS A 81 -0.43 2.01 6.45
C LYS A 81 -1.53 1.08 5.93
N LEU A 82 -1.34 0.51 4.74
CA LEU A 82 -2.25 -0.46 4.14
C LEU A 82 -2.36 -1.73 4.97
N LEU A 83 -1.23 -2.28 5.44
CA LEU A 83 -1.25 -3.44 6.33
C LEU A 83 -1.97 -3.12 7.65
N GLN A 84 -1.72 -1.97 8.24
CA GLN A 84 -2.40 -1.53 9.47
C GLN A 84 -3.91 -1.38 9.25
N TRP A 85 -4.31 -0.80 8.11
CA TRP A 85 -5.72 -0.68 7.72
C TRP A 85 -6.36 -2.05 7.52
N LEU A 86 -5.68 -2.99 6.86
CA LEU A 86 -6.16 -4.36 6.72
C LEU A 86 -6.36 -4.99 8.11
N CYS A 87 -5.35 -4.93 8.98
CA CYS A 87 -5.43 -5.47 10.34
C CYS A 87 -6.66 -4.93 11.11
N SER A 88 -6.92 -3.63 11.08
CA SER A 88 -8.07 -3.05 11.79
C SER A 88 -9.42 -3.51 11.25
N HIS A 89 -9.51 -3.85 9.95
CA HIS A 89 -10.74 -4.35 9.33
C HIS A 89 -10.90 -5.86 9.47
N LEU A 90 -9.83 -6.58 9.81
CA LEU A 90 -9.78 -8.03 9.90
C LEU A 90 -9.97 -8.60 11.31
N GLN A 91 -10.19 -7.71 12.29
CA GLN A 91 -10.42 -8.03 13.70
C GLN A 91 -9.27 -8.85 14.31
N ASP A 92 -9.33 -10.18 14.23
CA ASP A 92 -8.34 -11.14 14.76
C ASP A 92 -7.84 -12.14 13.71
N SER A 93 -8.14 -11.91 12.44
CA SER A 93 -7.86 -12.85 11.34
C SER A 93 -6.45 -12.73 10.76
N TYR A 94 -5.53 -12.03 11.43
CA TYR A 94 -4.16 -11.81 10.97
C TYR A 94 -3.17 -12.16 12.07
N SER A 95 -1.94 -12.49 11.68
CA SER A 95 -0.91 -12.89 12.61
C SER A 95 -0.19 -11.66 13.19
N PRO A 96 0.34 -11.71 14.43
CA PRO A 96 1.08 -10.60 15.05
C PRO A 96 2.26 -10.09 14.20
N GLU A 97 2.82 -10.95 13.35
CA GLU A 97 3.87 -10.63 12.39
C GLU A 97 3.42 -9.57 11.38
N PHE A 98 2.14 -9.55 10.98
CA PHE A 98 1.61 -8.49 10.10
C PHE A 98 1.62 -7.12 10.79
N THR A 99 1.25 -7.07 12.08
CA THR A 99 1.28 -5.83 12.85
C THR A 99 2.71 -5.32 13.06
N ARG A 100 3.66 -6.24 13.30
CA ARG A 100 5.08 -5.89 13.41
C ARG A 100 5.61 -5.36 12.08
N LEU A 101 5.38 -6.07 10.98
CA LEU A 101 5.79 -5.63 9.65
C LEU A 101 5.16 -4.28 9.28
N ALA A 102 3.88 -4.05 9.59
CA ALA A 102 3.23 -2.77 9.38
C ALA A 102 3.93 -1.63 10.14
N THR A 103 4.31 -1.89 11.40
CA THR A 103 5.08 -0.95 12.22
C THR A 103 6.47 -0.69 11.64
N ASP A 104 7.21 -1.73 11.27
CA ASP A 104 8.57 -1.62 10.73
C ASP A 104 8.59 -0.85 9.38
N LEU A 105 7.57 -1.06 8.55
CA LEU A 105 7.39 -0.33 7.29
C LEU A 105 7.07 1.16 7.50
N MET A 106 6.55 1.53 8.66
CA MET A 106 6.22 2.91 9.04
C MET A 106 7.23 3.50 10.02
N ASP A 107 8.47 3.02 10.01
CA ASP A 107 9.55 3.68 10.76
C ASP A 107 9.64 5.16 10.33
N SER A 108 9.81 6.05 11.31
CA SER A 108 9.93 7.49 11.08
C SER A 108 11.15 7.81 10.22
N GLU A 109 12.20 6.98 10.31
CA GLU A 109 13.43 7.09 9.57
C GLU A 109 13.34 6.21 8.31
N PRO A 110 13.24 6.80 7.10
CA PRO A 110 12.98 6.05 5.86
C PRO A 110 13.99 4.94 5.54
N GLN A 111 15.23 5.09 6.02
CA GLN A 111 16.33 4.14 5.85
C GLN A 111 16.21 2.88 6.72
N ASN A 112 15.41 2.91 7.79
CA ASN A 112 15.20 1.76 8.67
C ASN A 112 14.11 0.81 8.14
N ARG A 113 13.28 1.28 7.21
CA ARG A 113 12.14 0.53 6.69
C ARG A 113 12.64 -0.73 5.93
N PRO A 114 12.05 -1.91 6.19
CA PRO A 114 12.50 -3.14 5.54
C PRO A 114 12.19 -3.13 4.05
N VAL A 115 13.14 -3.60 3.24
CA VAL A 115 12.89 -3.86 1.83
C VAL A 115 12.00 -5.09 1.69
N LEU A 116 10.90 -4.94 0.96
CA LEU A 116 10.05 -6.07 0.59
C LEU A 116 10.72 -6.86 -0.55
N THR A 117 11.44 -7.92 -0.21
CA THR A 117 11.88 -8.96 -1.15
C THR A 117 10.91 -10.15 -1.07
N LEU A 118 10.30 -10.52 -2.20
CA LEU A 118 9.33 -11.62 -2.24
C LEU A 118 10.02 -13.00 -2.07
N PRO A 119 9.26 -14.03 -1.61
CA PRO A 119 7.87 -13.97 -1.23
C PRO A 119 7.72 -13.91 0.29
N LEU A 120 7.14 -12.82 0.82
CA LEU A 120 6.32 -12.95 2.02
C LEU A 120 5.29 -14.03 1.69
N GLN A 121 5.55 -15.27 2.14
CA GLN A 121 4.58 -16.33 2.06
C GLN A 121 3.41 -15.89 2.94
N LEU A 122 2.43 -15.22 2.32
CA LEU A 122 1.12 -14.91 2.89
C LEU A 122 0.31 -16.21 3.09
N GLN A 123 0.95 -17.28 3.58
CA GLN A 123 0.28 -18.51 3.99
C GLN A 123 -0.53 -18.29 5.29
N SER A 124 -0.27 -17.19 6.00
CA SER A 124 -0.97 -16.77 7.22
C SER A 124 -2.09 -15.75 7.00
N VAL A 125 -2.39 -15.37 5.74
CA VAL A 125 -3.63 -14.64 5.45
C VAL A 125 -4.78 -15.61 5.62
N SER A 126 -5.33 -15.65 6.84
CA SER A 126 -6.36 -16.60 7.21
C SER A 126 -7.59 -16.46 6.30
N ARG A 127 -8.43 -17.50 6.25
CA ARG A 127 -9.72 -17.49 5.54
C ARG A 127 -10.62 -16.29 5.91
N GLY A 128 -10.36 -15.60 7.03
CA GLY A 128 -11.06 -14.39 7.43
C GLY A 128 -10.73 -13.19 6.56
N VAL A 129 -9.47 -13.04 6.15
CA VAL A 129 -9.03 -11.94 5.28
C VAL A 129 -9.57 -12.08 3.87
N LYS A 130 -9.53 -13.29 3.34
CA LYS A 130 -10.11 -13.62 2.04
C LYS A 130 -11.60 -13.27 1.98
N ARG A 131 -12.38 -13.66 3.01
CA ARG A 131 -13.81 -13.32 3.11
C ARG A 131 -14.08 -11.82 3.25
N LYS A 132 -13.27 -11.09 4.03
CA LYS A 132 -13.48 -9.65 4.23
C LYS A 132 -13.17 -8.85 2.95
N LEU A 133 -12.11 -9.24 2.25
CA LEU A 133 -11.73 -8.67 0.96
C LEU A 133 -12.82 -8.91 -0.10
N GLU A 134 -13.41 -10.11 -0.14
CA GLU A 134 -14.56 -10.42 -0.99
C GLU A 134 -15.78 -9.53 -0.65
N THR A 135 -16.11 -9.35 0.64
CA THR A 135 -17.22 -8.46 1.03
C THR A 135 -16.98 -6.99 0.70
N LEU A 136 -15.74 -6.51 0.79
CA LEU A 136 -15.40 -5.12 0.44
C LEU A 136 -15.52 -4.87 -1.07
N ASP A 137 -15.17 -5.86 -1.90
CA ASP A 137 -15.36 -5.75 -3.35
C ASP A 137 -16.85 -5.80 -3.72
N ASP A 138 -17.65 -6.62 -3.04
CA ASP A 138 -19.11 -6.64 -3.20
C ASP A 138 -19.77 -5.30 -2.84
N GLU A 139 -19.39 -4.68 -1.72
CA GLU A 139 -19.89 -3.37 -1.30
C GLU A 139 -19.49 -2.27 -2.28
N ARG A 140 -18.26 -2.30 -2.80
CA ARG A 140 -17.78 -1.37 -3.82
C ARG A 140 -18.55 -1.53 -5.14
N ASN A 141 -18.75 -2.77 -5.57
CA ASN A 141 -19.50 -3.09 -6.79
C ASN A 141 -20.99 -2.71 -6.68
N GLN A 142 -21.57 -2.70 -5.48
CA GLN A 142 -22.92 -2.20 -5.25
C GLN A 142 -23.01 -0.67 -5.35
N ARG A 143 -21.99 0.06 -4.90
CA ARG A 143 -21.94 1.53 -5.00
C ARG A 143 -21.70 2.05 -6.42
N LEU A 144 -21.06 1.25 -7.27
CA LEU A 144 -20.77 1.61 -8.66
C LEU A 144 -21.88 1.24 -9.65
N ARG A 145 -23.00 0.65 -9.21
CA ARG A 145 -24.13 0.41 -10.10
C ARG A 145 -24.74 1.76 -10.48
N PRO A 146 -24.86 2.09 -11.78
CA PRO A 146 -25.57 3.29 -12.18
C PRO A 146 -27.03 3.18 -11.71
N PHE A 147 -27.57 4.27 -11.18
CA PHE A 147 -28.99 4.38 -10.88
C PHE A 147 -29.77 4.04 -12.16
N SER A 148 -30.41 2.87 -12.16
CA SER A 148 -31.36 2.43 -13.19
C SER A 148 -32.64 3.25 -13.14
#